data_AF-A0A323V5A3-F1
#
_entry.id   AF-A0A323V5A3-F1
#
_cell.length_a   1.000
_cell.length_b   1.000
_cell.length_c   1.000
_cell.angle_alpha   90.00
_cell.angle_beta   90.00
_cell.angle_gamma   90.00
#
_symmetry.space_group_name_H-M   'P 1'
#
loop_
_entity.id
_entity.type
_entity.pdbx_description
1 polymer ?
#
loop_
_entity_poly.entity_id
_entity_poly.type
_entity_poly.pdbx_seq_one_letter_code
_entity_poly.pdbx_strand_id
1 'polypeptide(L)'
;MRRLPRLAAVLGVLAAPLLVTGTATADEPLALTDQVTDTAGVLDDQSGDEAAIERLRTEQDVQLFVVYVDTFDGAADGTAWAQRTAERSGLGGNDLLFAVAVEDRAYGVSTGQAVSISDSDIDQVISSDVEPELAADDWDGAVVALADGLADDGGSGGGGAALGVIAAVAVVGGGGYALARSRRRRKQTEAQQVAAARAADPFPDETTEQLTFRASGALLELDEAVRTSSLELDFARAQYGDEPVAGFAEALALSQTELQQAFTLRQQLDDEVPEDEPTRRRMLAEILRLTSAADERLDAQAEAFDQLRDLERTAPQALDRLTPQVAALQQRLPQEEQRLAELRERYADSALAPVADNVVQARARLEAAAAEVEEARGHLQGGQPGQAVGSLRVAEDAVAQSGTLLDGIGRLAADLDAAPARLAAVRAETEQDLAEARSLVTGTPGDPAGLAPLVARAETALAAAATELTGGDS
;
A
#
# COMPACT_ATOMS: atom_id res chain seq x y z
N MET A 1 42.48 25.63 9.17
CA MET A 1 42.97 26.23 7.91
C MET A 1 42.68 25.28 6.75
N ARG A 2 42.64 25.82 5.52
CA ARG A 2 42.55 25.20 4.17
C ARG A 2 43.00 23.73 4.01
N ARG A 3 42.55 22.96 3.00
CA ARG A 3 41.35 22.91 2.11
C ARG A 3 41.41 21.56 1.34
N LEU A 4 40.25 21.03 0.92
CA LEU A 4 40.10 19.97 -0.10
C LEU A 4 40.65 20.42 -1.49
N PRO A 5 41.03 19.50 -2.40
CA PRO A 5 40.08 18.86 -3.35
C PRO A 5 40.28 17.33 -3.47
N ARG A 6 39.31 16.46 -3.81
CA ARG A 6 38.36 16.37 -4.95
C ARG A 6 39.01 16.19 -6.34
N LEU A 7 38.84 15.00 -6.92
CA LEU A 7 38.87 14.62 -8.35
C LEU A 7 38.52 13.11 -8.37
N ALA A 8 37.39 12.59 -8.87
CA ALA A 8 36.39 12.99 -9.86
C ALA A 8 36.77 12.77 -11.35
N ALA A 9 36.05 11.82 -11.97
CA ALA A 9 35.80 11.64 -13.42
C ALA A 9 37.01 11.22 -14.30
N VAL A 10 36.85 10.67 -15.53
CA VAL A 10 35.67 10.56 -16.43
C VAL A 10 35.79 9.29 -17.31
N LEU A 11 34.70 9.00 -18.06
CA LEU A 11 34.69 8.50 -19.46
C LEU A 11 34.66 6.99 -19.75
N GLY A 12 33.44 6.53 -20.07
CA GLY A 12 33.13 5.24 -20.73
C GLY A 12 31.89 5.39 -21.61
N VAL A 13 32.00 6.16 -22.70
CA VAL A 13 30.91 6.43 -23.66
C VAL A 13 30.54 5.14 -24.41
N LEU A 14 29.25 4.80 -24.43
CA LEU A 14 28.68 3.89 -25.41
C LEU A 14 27.57 4.62 -26.19
N ALA A 15 27.75 4.77 -27.50
CA ALA A 15 26.80 5.48 -28.35
C ALA A 15 25.75 4.52 -28.92
N ALA A 16 24.55 4.55 -28.37
CA ALA A 16 23.33 4.02 -29.01
C ALA A 16 22.69 5.12 -29.88
N PRO A 17 21.86 4.77 -30.90
CA PRO A 17 21.34 5.76 -31.84
C PRO A 17 20.35 6.73 -31.17
N LEU A 18 20.56 8.03 -31.39
CA LEU A 18 19.70 9.12 -30.93
C LEU A 18 18.31 9.07 -31.60
N LEU A 19 17.38 8.38 -30.94
CA LEU A 19 16.03 8.90 -30.82
C LEU A 19 16.08 10.05 -29.80
N VAL A 20 15.65 11.24 -30.21
CA VAL A 20 15.49 12.37 -29.29
C VAL A 20 14.17 12.16 -28.54
N THR A 21 14.23 11.35 -27.48
CA THR A 21 13.28 11.41 -26.37
C THR A 21 13.93 12.27 -25.29
N GLY A 22 13.29 13.37 -24.91
CA GLY A 22 13.75 14.16 -23.76
C GLY A 22 13.76 13.27 -22.53
N THR A 23 14.89 13.20 -21.84
CA THR A 23 14.93 12.62 -20.50
C THR A 23 14.36 13.66 -19.56
N ALA A 24 13.07 13.56 -19.24
CA ALA A 24 12.46 14.32 -18.16
C ALA A 24 13.28 14.09 -16.89
N THR A 25 13.84 15.16 -16.35
CA THR A 25 14.48 15.16 -15.04
C THR A 25 13.38 15.45 -14.03
N ALA A 26 13.05 14.47 -13.20
CA ALA A 26 11.95 14.60 -12.27
C ALA A 26 12.25 15.57 -11.11
N ASP A 27 11.19 16.16 -10.55
CA ASP A 27 11.30 17.24 -9.57
C ASP A 27 11.35 16.71 -8.13
N GLU A 28 12.48 16.94 -7.46
CA GLU A 28 12.63 16.65 -6.03
C GLU A 28 11.69 17.53 -5.17
N PRO A 29 11.13 17.03 -4.05
CA PRO A 29 10.35 17.82 -3.09
C PRO A 29 11.06 19.12 -2.66
N LEU A 30 10.54 20.26 -3.09
CA LEU A 30 11.11 21.58 -2.85
C LEU A 30 10.61 22.21 -1.53
N ALA A 31 11.16 23.37 -1.18
CA ALA A 31 10.62 24.22 -0.12
C ALA A 31 9.89 25.40 -0.77
N LEU A 32 8.59 25.50 -0.53
CA LEU A 32 7.72 26.54 -1.06
C LEU A 32 8.00 27.88 -0.38
N THR A 33 8.08 28.95 -1.17
CA THR A 33 8.22 30.33 -0.68
C THR A 33 7.00 31.19 -0.94
N ASP A 34 6.13 30.75 -1.85
CA ASP A 34 4.98 31.47 -2.36
C ASP A 34 3.75 30.52 -2.33
N GLN A 35 2.54 31.05 -2.26
CA GLN A 35 1.32 30.22 -2.16
C GLN A 35 1.01 29.45 -3.45
N VAL A 36 1.39 29.97 -4.60
CA VAL A 36 1.30 29.27 -5.88
C VAL A 36 2.72 29.17 -6.45
N THR A 37 3.19 27.95 -6.70
CA THR A 37 4.53 27.68 -7.24
C THR A 37 4.42 26.85 -8.52
N ASP A 38 4.73 27.46 -9.66
CA ASP A 38 4.71 26.78 -10.96
C ASP A 38 6.15 26.54 -11.46
N THR A 39 6.55 25.27 -11.48
CA THR A 39 7.84 24.81 -12.01
C THR A 39 7.70 24.23 -13.42
N ALA A 40 6.53 23.66 -13.74
CA ALA A 40 6.19 23.10 -15.06
C ALA A 40 5.94 24.18 -16.13
N GLY A 41 5.59 25.40 -15.72
CA GLY A 41 5.30 26.52 -16.61
C GLY A 41 3.92 26.42 -17.28
N VAL A 42 2.91 26.00 -16.52
CA VAL A 42 1.54 25.74 -16.98
C VAL A 42 0.53 26.85 -16.67
N LEU A 43 0.83 27.78 -15.75
CA LEU A 43 -0.09 28.86 -15.37
C LEU A 43 0.07 30.09 -16.27
N ASP A 44 -1.05 30.59 -16.81
CA ASP A 44 -1.08 31.75 -17.72
C ASP A 44 -1.43 33.08 -17.00
N ASP A 45 -2.27 33.09 -15.94
CA ASP A 45 -2.67 34.30 -15.20
C ASP A 45 -3.06 34.02 -13.72
N GLN A 46 -2.05 33.98 -12.86
CA GLN A 46 -2.15 33.75 -11.40
C GLN A 46 -3.04 34.76 -10.62
N SER A 47 -3.56 35.80 -11.26
CA SER A 47 -4.37 36.83 -10.58
C SER A 47 -5.79 36.36 -10.20
N GLY A 48 -6.27 35.26 -10.78
CA GLY A 48 -7.49 34.56 -10.34
C GLY A 48 -7.28 33.78 -9.05
N ASP A 49 -6.20 32.99 -9.02
CA ASP A 49 -5.81 32.07 -7.94
C ASP A 49 -5.70 32.77 -6.59
N GLU A 50 -4.93 33.87 -6.53
CA GLU A 50 -4.71 34.65 -5.31
C GLU A 50 -6.04 35.11 -4.67
N ALA A 51 -7.05 35.44 -5.48
CA ALA A 51 -8.33 35.94 -5.01
C ALA A 51 -9.27 34.85 -4.48
N ALA A 52 -9.08 33.58 -4.89
CA ALA A 52 -9.79 32.43 -4.36
C ALA A 52 -9.08 31.88 -3.11
N ILE A 53 -7.74 31.78 -3.14
CA ILE A 53 -6.92 31.38 -1.98
C ILE A 53 -7.12 32.34 -0.78
N GLU A 54 -7.18 33.65 -1.02
CA GLU A 54 -7.44 34.64 0.04
C GLU A 54 -8.86 34.53 0.62
N ARG A 55 -9.85 34.07 -0.18
CA ARG A 55 -11.22 33.81 0.29
C ARG A 55 -11.24 32.63 1.23
N LEU A 56 -10.69 31.50 0.81
CA LEU A 56 -10.55 30.29 1.65
C LEU A 56 -9.86 30.61 2.98
N ARG A 57 -8.77 31.38 2.95
CA ARG A 57 -8.08 31.84 4.16
C ARG A 57 -8.94 32.73 5.06
N THR A 58 -9.75 33.61 4.48
CA THR A 58 -10.60 34.55 5.24
C THR A 58 -11.84 33.87 5.83
N GLU A 59 -12.39 32.87 5.14
CA GLU A 59 -13.68 32.25 5.47
C GLU A 59 -13.52 30.98 6.32
N GLN A 60 -12.47 30.17 6.07
CA GLN A 60 -12.24 28.87 6.75
C GLN A 60 -10.97 28.83 7.61
N ASP A 61 -10.18 29.90 7.70
CA ASP A 61 -8.86 29.97 8.36
C ASP A 61 -7.80 29.00 7.79
N VAL A 62 -8.05 28.44 6.59
CA VAL A 62 -7.16 27.49 5.88
C VAL A 62 -6.24 28.24 4.93
N GLN A 63 -4.92 28.00 5.04
CA GLN A 63 -3.94 28.56 4.10
C GLN A 63 -3.60 27.53 3.02
N LEU A 64 -4.19 27.69 1.84
CA LEU A 64 -3.90 26.85 0.67
C LEU A 64 -2.57 27.23 0.02
N PHE A 65 -1.79 26.21 -0.31
CA PHE A 65 -0.61 26.23 -1.15
C PHE A 65 -0.82 25.29 -2.34
N VAL A 66 -0.43 25.71 -3.55
CA VAL A 66 -0.48 24.89 -4.76
C VAL A 66 0.88 24.83 -5.43
N VAL A 67 1.27 23.65 -5.91
CA VAL A 67 2.52 23.46 -6.66
C VAL A 67 2.33 22.61 -7.90
N TYR A 68 2.78 23.12 -9.05
CA TYR A 68 2.83 22.40 -10.32
C TYR A 68 4.27 22.01 -10.66
N VAL A 69 4.49 20.72 -10.90
CA VAL A 69 5.76 20.10 -11.27
C VAL A 69 5.60 19.21 -12.51
N ASP A 70 6.69 18.86 -13.18
CA ASP A 70 6.61 18.01 -14.37
C ASP A 70 6.24 16.56 -13.97
N THR A 71 6.96 15.97 -12.99
CA THR A 71 6.79 14.59 -12.52
C THR A 71 7.19 14.40 -11.04
N PHE A 72 6.64 13.39 -10.35
CA PHE A 72 6.85 13.14 -8.90
C PHE A 72 8.07 12.23 -8.53
N ASP A 73 9.18 12.29 -9.27
CA ASP A 73 10.42 11.53 -8.98
C ASP A 73 10.22 10.00 -8.84
N GLY A 74 9.30 9.44 -9.64
CA GLY A 74 8.99 8.01 -9.61
C GLY A 74 8.40 7.52 -8.27
N ALA A 75 8.01 8.42 -7.37
CA ALA A 75 7.19 8.08 -6.22
C ALA A 75 5.82 7.64 -6.72
N ALA A 76 5.43 6.39 -6.44
CA ALA A 76 4.15 5.83 -6.85
C ALA A 76 2.93 6.43 -6.10
N ASP A 77 3.13 7.51 -5.36
CA ASP A 77 2.16 8.16 -4.48
C ASP A 77 2.48 9.67 -4.39
N GLY A 78 1.59 10.49 -4.96
CA GLY A 78 1.68 11.95 -4.91
C GLY A 78 1.49 12.51 -3.49
N THR A 79 0.73 11.83 -2.64
CA THR A 79 0.51 12.19 -1.22
C THR A 79 1.83 12.20 -0.46
N ALA A 80 2.63 11.14 -0.64
CA ALA A 80 3.96 11.03 -0.06
C ALA A 80 4.95 12.08 -0.63
N TRP A 81 4.75 12.61 -1.85
CA TRP A 81 5.51 13.75 -2.36
C TRP A 81 5.06 15.05 -1.70
N ALA A 82 3.74 15.31 -1.66
CA ALA A 82 3.14 16.50 -1.03
C ALA A 82 3.54 16.63 0.45
N GLN A 83 3.46 15.54 1.23
CA GLN A 83 3.85 15.53 2.64
C GLN A 83 5.32 15.93 2.85
N ARG A 84 6.24 15.40 2.02
CA ARG A 84 7.67 15.76 2.08
C ARG A 84 7.92 17.23 1.72
N THR A 85 7.15 17.77 0.77
CA THR A 85 7.19 19.19 0.39
C THR A 85 6.64 20.08 1.52
N ALA A 86 5.56 19.68 2.18
CA ALA A 86 4.99 20.38 3.33
C ALA A 86 5.97 20.42 4.52
N GLU A 87 6.58 19.29 4.87
CA GLU A 87 7.61 19.19 5.92
C GLU A 87 8.84 20.07 5.63
N ARG A 88 9.31 20.09 4.38
CA ARG A 88 10.45 20.92 3.94
C ARG A 88 10.15 22.41 3.95
N SER A 89 8.93 22.79 3.60
CA SER A 89 8.45 24.17 3.59
C SER A 89 8.16 24.68 5.01
N GLY A 90 8.00 23.77 5.98
CA GLY A 90 7.68 24.10 7.37
C GLY A 90 6.22 24.52 7.55
N LEU A 91 5.31 23.93 6.76
CA LEU A 91 3.89 24.26 6.80
C LEU A 91 3.27 24.00 8.18
N GLY A 92 2.34 24.88 8.56
CA GLY A 92 1.72 24.96 9.86
C GLY A 92 0.53 24.03 10.07
N GLY A 93 -0.21 24.29 11.15
CA GLY A 93 -1.37 23.48 11.52
C GLY A 93 -2.57 23.68 10.60
N ASN A 94 -2.77 24.87 10.04
CA ASN A 94 -3.93 25.25 9.23
C ASN A 94 -3.59 25.34 7.72
N ASP A 95 -2.44 24.81 7.32
CA ASP A 95 -1.97 24.84 5.94
C ASP A 95 -2.47 23.61 5.18
N LEU A 96 -2.86 23.79 3.92
CA LEU A 96 -3.21 22.70 2.99
C LEU A 96 -2.33 22.83 1.75
N LEU A 97 -1.64 21.75 1.37
CA LEU A 97 -0.84 21.70 0.15
C LEU A 97 -1.48 20.78 -0.89
N PHE A 98 -1.72 21.31 -2.08
CA PHE A 98 -2.09 20.56 -3.27
C PHE A 98 -0.92 20.54 -4.27
N ALA A 99 -0.46 19.36 -4.65
CA ALA A 99 0.63 19.17 -5.60
C ALA A 99 0.11 18.47 -6.85
N VAL A 100 0.52 18.93 -8.04
CA VAL A 100 0.13 18.35 -9.33
C VAL A 100 1.37 18.05 -10.18
N ALA A 101 1.49 16.82 -10.65
CA ALA A 101 2.48 16.37 -11.62
C ALA A 101 1.84 16.31 -13.02
N VAL A 102 2.22 17.25 -13.88
CA VAL A 102 1.54 17.52 -15.15
C VAL A 102 1.76 16.41 -16.17
N GLU A 103 2.99 15.90 -16.33
CA GLU A 103 3.27 14.81 -17.28
C GLU A 103 2.74 13.47 -16.78
N ASP A 104 2.81 13.22 -15.46
CA ASP A 104 2.34 11.98 -14.82
C ASP A 104 0.80 11.89 -14.75
N ARG A 105 0.09 13.04 -14.88
CA ARG A 105 -1.35 13.20 -14.58
C ARG A 105 -1.72 12.63 -13.20
N ALA A 106 -0.91 12.97 -12.21
CA ALA A 106 -1.10 12.60 -10.81
C ALA A 106 -1.15 13.85 -9.94
N TYR A 107 -1.85 13.76 -8.81
CA TYR A 107 -1.85 14.81 -7.79
C TYR A 107 -1.60 14.21 -6.39
N GLY A 108 -1.38 15.07 -5.41
CA GLY A 108 -1.19 14.70 -4.02
C GLY A 108 -1.61 15.83 -3.07
N VAL A 109 -2.16 15.46 -1.93
CA VAL A 109 -2.62 16.39 -0.89
C VAL A 109 -1.79 16.21 0.38
N SER A 110 -1.54 17.29 1.11
CA SER A 110 -1.05 17.24 2.50
C SER A 110 -1.82 18.25 3.35
N THR A 111 -2.55 17.75 4.36
CA THR A 111 -3.38 18.55 5.27
C THR A 111 -2.70 18.81 6.61
N GLY A 112 -2.84 20.04 7.11
CA GLY A 112 -2.41 20.41 8.46
C GLY A 112 -3.40 19.96 9.55
N GLN A 113 -2.87 19.64 10.73
CA GLN A 113 -3.62 19.05 11.87
C GLN A 113 -4.70 19.94 12.50
N ALA A 114 -4.83 21.19 12.07
CA ALA A 114 -5.80 22.19 12.54
C ALA A 114 -6.70 22.73 11.41
N VAL A 115 -6.60 22.17 10.20
CA VAL A 115 -7.61 22.35 9.14
C VAL A 115 -8.92 21.75 9.63
N SER A 116 -10.01 22.53 9.59
CA SER A 116 -11.34 22.10 10.06
C SER A 116 -12.17 21.35 9.03
N ILE A 117 -11.72 21.34 7.77
CA ILE A 117 -12.34 20.61 6.65
C ILE A 117 -11.90 19.15 6.74
N SER A 118 -12.80 18.19 6.52
CA SER A 118 -12.42 16.77 6.57
C SER A 118 -11.69 16.33 5.30
N ASP A 119 -10.80 15.34 5.41
CA ASP A 119 -10.10 14.78 4.24
C ASP A 119 -11.11 14.28 3.18
N SER A 120 -12.27 13.76 3.60
CA SER A 120 -13.36 13.35 2.69
C SER A 120 -14.05 14.49 1.96
N ASP A 121 -14.14 15.69 2.56
CA ASP A 121 -14.68 16.87 1.86
C ASP A 121 -13.65 17.40 0.85
N ILE A 122 -12.36 17.33 1.19
CA ILE A 122 -11.25 17.71 0.30
C ILE A 122 -11.19 16.77 -0.91
N ASP A 123 -11.22 15.45 -0.69
CA ASP A 123 -11.29 14.45 -1.76
C ASP A 123 -12.56 14.61 -2.61
N GLN A 124 -13.68 14.98 -1.99
CA GLN A 124 -14.91 15.29 -2.73
C GLN A 124 -14.71 16.49 -3.66
N VAL A 125 -14.29 17.65 -3.15
CA VAL A 125 -14.04 18.86 -3.96
C VAL A 125 -13.03 18.58 -5.08
N ILE A 126 -11.97 17.82 -4.78
CA ILE A 126 -10.98 17.44 -5.79
C ILE A 126 -11.63 16.61 -6.91
N SER A 127 -12.40 15.57 -6.58
CA SER A 127 -13.04 14.72 -7.59
C SER A 127 -14.23 15.36 -8.31
N SER A 128 -14.96 16.29 -7.68
CA SER A 128 -16.14 16.94 -8.30
C SER A 128 -15.80 18.15 -9.15
N ASP A 129 -14.83 18.96 -8.71
CA ASP A 129 -14.62 20.30 -9.26
C ASP A 129 -13.17 20.53 -9.75
N VAL A 130 -12.16 19.86 -9.19
CA VAL A 130 -10.74 20.04 -9.60
C VAL A 130 -10.34 19.09 -10.73
N GLU A 131 -10.63 17.79 -10.62
CA GLU A 131 -10.33 16.79 -11.64
C GLU A 131 -10.91 17.13 -13.04
N PRO A 132 -12.13 17.70 -13.18
CA PRO A 132 -12.64 18.12 -14.48
C PRO A 132 -11.80 19.21 -15.16
N GLU A 133 -11.27 20.16 -14.40
CA GLU A 133 -10.45 21.26 -14.91
C GLU A 133 -9.02 20.76 -15.24
N LEU A 134 -8.42 19.93 -14.38
CA LEU A 134 -7.17 19.21 -14.69
C LEU A 134 -7.30 18.33 -15.95
N ALA A 135 -8.46 17.71 -16.17
CA ALA A 135 -8.76 16.91 -17.37
C ALA A 135 -9.06 17.76 -18.62
N ALA A 136 -9.35 19.06 -18.45
CA ALA A 136 -9.49 20.03 -19.53
C ALA A 136 -8.17 20.74 -19.89
N ASP A 137 -7.08 20.41 -19.18
CA ASP A 137 -5.80 21.14 -19.16
C ASP A 137 -6.00 22.63 -18.72
N ASP A 138 -6.99 22.92 -17.85
CA ASP A 138 -7.30 24.24 -17.27
C ASP A 138 -6.73 24.33 -15.84
N TRP A 139 -5.45 24.72 -15.75
CA TRP A 139 -4.68 24.65 -14.51
C TRP A 139 -5.04 25.78 -13.54
N ASP A 140 -5.16 27.03 -14.01
CA ASP A 140 -5.67 28.16 -13.23
C ASP A 140 -7.11 27.85 -12.74
N GLY A 141 -7.96 27.25 -13.59
CA GLY A 141 -9.30 26.79 -13.23
C GLY A 141 -9.31 25.75 -12.10
N ALA A 142 -8.36 24.81 -12.09
CA ALA A 142 -8.22 23.82 -11.03
C ALA A 142 -7.85 24.44 -9.66
N VAL A 143 -7.01 25.49 -9.64
CA VAL A 143 -6.69 26.23 -8.40
C VAL A 143 -7.92 26.94 -7.84
N VAL A 144 -8.66 27.64 -8.71
CA VAL A 144 -9.88 28.37 -8.32
C VAL A 144 -10.96 27.40 -7.86
N ALA A 145 -11.15 26.27 -8.55
CA ALA A 145 -12.12 25.24 -8.18
C ALA A 145 -11.83 24.64 -6.79
N LEU A 146 -10.56 24.32 -6.49
CA LEU A 146 -10.15 23.83 -5.18
C LEU A 146 -10.40 24.88 -4.09
N ALA A 147 -9.97 26.12 -4.32
CA ALA A 147 -10.07 27.17 -3.34
C ALA A 147 -11.53 27.58 -3.04
N ASP A 148 -12.38 27.69 -4.08
CA ASP A 148 -13.81 28.03 -3.90
C ASP A 148 -14.62 26.85 -3.36
N GLY A 149 -14.36 25.61 -3.82
CA GLY A 149 -15.04 24.42 -3.32
C GLY A 149 -14.75 24.12 -1.85
N LEU A 150 -13.54 24.45 -1.37
CA LEU A 150 -13.19 24.37 0.05
C LEU A 150 -13.70 25.57 0.88
N ALA A 151 -13.96 26.73 0.24
CA ALA A 151 -14.47 27.91 0.94
C ALA A 151 -15.97 27.83 1.21
N ASP A 152 -16.75 27.28 0.27
CA ASP A 152 -18.21 27.17 0.35
C ASP A 152 -18.64 26.12 1.40
N ASP A 153 -18.80 26.59 2.64
CA ASP A 153 -19.17 25.81 3.84
C ASP A 153 -20.32 24.81 3.53
N GLY A 154 -20.05 23.50 3.69
CA GLY A 154 -20.70 22.37 3.02
C GLY A 154 -22.23 22.26 3.12
N GLY A 155 -22.94 23.19 2.48
CA GLY A 155 -24.37 23.44 2.66
C GLY A 155 -25.10 23.63 1.35
N SER A 156 -25.66 22.54 0.81
CA SER A 156 -26.51 22.53 -0.38
C SER A 156 -27.59 23.62 -0.36
N GLY A 157 -27.44 24.65 -1.21
CA GLY A 157 -28.22 25.90 -1.17
C GLY A 157 -28.70 26.37 -2.55
N GLY A 158 -29.64 25.66 -3.16
CA GLY A 158 -30.14 25.98 -4.50
C GLY A 158 -30.90 27.32 -4.61
N GLY A 159 -30.30 28.30 -5.31
CA GLY A 159 -31.01 29.30 -6.12
C GLY A 159 -31.60 30.54 -5.43
N GLY A 160 -30.90 31.67 -5.51
CA GLY A 160 -31.40 32.99 -5.11
C GLY A 160 -30.87 34.12 -5.97
N ALA A 161 -31.71 34.74 -6.80
CA ALA A 161 -31.32 35.87 -7.64
C ALA A 161 -31.21 37.19 -6.83
N ALA A 162 -30.06 37.84 -6.87
CA ALA A 162 -29.88 39.22 -6.41
C ALA A 162 -29.58 40.15 -7.61
N LEU A 163 -30.39 41.20 -7.77
CA LEU A 163 -30.34 42.12 -8.92
C LEU A 163 -29.29 43.22 -8.71
N GLY A 164 -28.33 43.35 -9.62
CA GLY A 164 -27.55 44.56 -9.87
C GLY A 164 -27.86 45.11 -11.27
N VAL A 165 -28.26 46.39 -11.37
CA VAL A 165 -28.90 46.97 -12.57
C VAL A 165 -28.11 48.19 -13.08
N ILE A 166 -27.95 48.29 -14.42
CA ILE A 166 -27.28 49.38 -15.22
C ILE A 166 -25.73 49.30 -15.13
N ALA A 167 -24.92 49.30 -16.21
CA ALA A 167 -25.06 49.69 -17.63
C ALA A 167 -24.09 48.87 -18.54
N ALA A 168 -24.13 48.87 -19.88
CA ALA A 168 -25.19 49.14 -20.88
C ALA A 168 -24.70 48.83 -22.32
N VAL A 169 -25.63 48.52 -23.25
CA VAL A 169 -25.49 48.49 -24.74
C VAL A 169 -24.34 47.66 -25.37
N ALA A 170 -24.69 46.54 -26.03
CA ALA A 170 -24.41 46.33 -27.47
C ALA A 170 -25.04 45.03 -28.07
N VAL A 171 -25.65 45.19 -29.25
CA VAL A 171 -26.00 44.17 -30.28
C VAL A 171 -26.98 43.03 -29.96
N VAL A 172 -28.17 43.17 -30.56
CA VAL A 172 -29.20 42.12 -30.76
C VAL A 172 -28.67 41.01 -31.70
N GLY A 173 -28.83 39.73 -31.30
CA GLY A 173 -28.73 38.60 -32.23
C GLY A 173 -28.32 37.26 -31.62
N GLY A 174 -27.27 37.23 -30.79
CA GLY A 174 -26.62 35.98 -30.36
C GLY A 174 -27.23 35.26 -29.16
N GLY A 175 -27.76 36.01 -28.17
CA GLY A 175 -28.09 35.47 -26.85
C GLY A 175 -29.10 34.33 -26.83
N GLY A 176 -30.11 34.36 -27.70
CA GLY A 176 -31.12 33.29 -27.79
C GLY A 176 -30.54 31.96 -28.31
N TYR A 177 -29.61 32.01 -29.25
CA TYR A 177 -28.93 30.81 -29.76
C TYR A 177 -27.93 30.26 -28.73
N ALA A 178 -27.17 31.14 -28.05
CA ALA A 178 -26.26 30.75 -26.99
C ALA A 178 -26.98 30.08 -25.81
N LEU A 179 -28.08 30.67 -25.31
CA LEU A 179 -28.89 30.07 -24.22
C LEU A 179 -29.63 28.79 -24.65
N ALA A 180 -30.10 28.71 -25.90
CA ALA A 180 -30.69 27.47 -26.42
C ALA A 180 -29.64 26.36 -26.62
N ARG A 181 -28.41 26.72 -27.02
CA ARG A 181 -27.29 25.78 -27.19
C ARG A 181 -26.70 25.37 -25.85
N SER A 182 -26.60 26.25 -24.85
CA SER A 182 -26.16 25.88 -23.49
C SER A 182 -27.20 24.99 -22.81
N ARG A 183 -28.51 25.30 -22.90
CA ARG A 183 -29.56 24.40 -22.40
C ARG A 183 -29.63 23.05 -23.14
N ARG A 184 -29.33 23.01 -24.44
CA ARG A 184 -29.21 21.74 -25.18
C ARG A 184 -27.94 20.97 -24.82
N ARG A 185 -26.81 21.65 -24.59
CA ARG A 185 -25.57 21.04 -24.10
C ARG A 185 -25.77 20.49 -22.68
N ARG A 186 -26.28 21.28 -21.73
CA ARG A 186 -26.61 20.81 -20.37
C ARG A 186 -27.51 19.58 -20.38
N LYS A 187 -28.58 19.58 -21.19
CA LYS A 187 -29.42 18.37 -21.41
C LYS A 187 -28.73 17.20 -22.11
N GLN A 188 -27.68 17.43 -22.91
CA GLN A 188 -26.87 16.35 -23.48
C GLN A 188 -25.85 15.82 -22.47
N THR A 189 -25.26 16.69 -21.63
CA THR A 189 -24.37 16.31 -20.54
C THR A 189 -25.14 15.54 -19.47
N GLU A 190 -26.30 16.03 -19.01
CA GLU A 190 -27.23 15.31 -18.12
C GLU A 190 -27.61 13.94 -18.70
N ALA A 191 -27.95 13.87 -19.99
CA ALA A 191 -28.28 12.59 -20.65
C ALA A 191 -27.07 11.65 -20.81
N GLN A 192 -25.85 12.20 -20.96
CA GLN A 192 -24.61 11.41 -21.01
C GLN A 192 -24.17 10.94 -19.62
N GLN A 193 -24.34 11.76 -18.58
CA GLN A 193 -24.12 11.40 -17.18
C GLN A 193 -25.11 10.31 -16.74
N VAL A 194 -26.41 10.46 -17.04
CA VAL A 194 -27.40 9.41 -16.77
C VAL A 194 -27.11 8.13 -17.57
N ALA A 195 -26.62 8.23 -18.81
CA ALA A 195 -26.22 7.06 -19.59
C ALA A 195 -24.94 6.39 -19.07
N ALA A 196 -23.96 7.17 -18.59
CA ALA A 196 -22.73 6.68 -17.98
C ALA A 196 -22.99 6.04 -16.61
N ALA A 197 -23.78 6.69 -15.75
CA ALA A 197 -24.21 6.14 -14.47
C ALA A 197 -25.00 4.83 -14.65
N ARG A 198 -25.84 4.72 -15.69
CA ARG A 198 -26.54 3.48 -16.05
C ARG A 198 -25.63 2.41 -16.68
N ALA A 199 -24.45 2.77 -17.17
CA ALA A 199 -23.43 1.83 -17.64
C ALA A 199 -22.45 1.40 -16.52
N ALA A 200 -22.34 2.20 -15.46
CA ALA A 200 -21.58 1.91 -14.24
C ALA A 200 -22.42 1.21 -13.15
N ASP A 201 -23.74 1.10 -13.36
CA ASP A 201 -24.68 0.41 -12.47
C ASP A 201 -24.36 -1.10 -12.39
N PRO A 202 -24.04 -1.65 -11.19
CA PRO A 202 -23.75 -3.07 -11.03
C PRO A 202 -24.95 -3.99 -11.25
N PHE A 203 -26.18 -3.46 -11.22
CA PHE A 203 -27.43 -4.24 -11.28
C PHE A 203 -28.41 -3.71 -12.36
N PRO A 204 -27.99 -3.59 -13.63
CA PRO A 204 -28.72 -2.86 -14.67
C PRO A 204 -30.05 -3.51 -15.07
N ASP A 205 -30.21 -4.81 -14.80
CA ASP A 205 -31.42 -5.60 -15.10
C ASP A 205 -32.49 -5.54 -13.98
N GLU A 206 -32.19 -4.91 -12.84
CA GLU A 206 -33.10 -4.84 -11.68
C GLU A 206 -33.70 -3.46 -11.47
N THR A 207 -34.99 -3.39 -11.12
CA THR A 207 -35.63 -2.12 -10.78
C THR A 207 -35.13 -1.59 -9.44
N THR A 208 -35.20 -0.28 -9.25
CA THR A 208 -34.75 0.37 -8.01
C THR A 208 -35.53 -0.15 -6.79
N GLU A 209 -36.82 -0.49 -6.96
CA GLU A 209 -37.64 -1.15 -5.94
C GLU A 209 -37.16 -2.58 -5.58
N GLN A 210 -36.68 -3.35 -6.57
CA GLN A 210 -36.10 -4.68 -6.33
C GLN A 210 -34.79 -4.58 -5.55
N LEU A 211 -33.95 -3.61 -5.90
CA LEU A 211 -32.72 -3.32 -5.14
C LEU A 211 -33.02 -2.85 -3.72
N THR A 212 -34.00 -1.96 -3.51
CA THR A 212 -34.46 -1.57 -2.17
C THR A 212 -34.92 -2.78 -1.36
N PHE A 213 -35.69 -3.69 -1.95
CA PHE A 213 -36.14 -4.90 -1.27
C PHE A 213 -34.96 -5.81 -0.90
N ARG A 214 -34.03 -6.07 -1.83
CA ARG A 214 -32.85 -6.92 -1.56
C ARG A 214 -31.95 -6.31 -0.49
N ALA A 215 -31.63 -5.02 -0.58
CA ALA A 215 -30.82 -4.32 0.41
C ALA A 215 -31.45 -4.36 1.81
N SER A 216 -32.79 -4.24 1.90
CA SER A 216 -33.51 -4.39 3.17
C SER A 216 -33.43 -5.81 3.74
N GLY A 217 -33.46 -6.83 2.87
CA GLY A 217 -33.29 -8.23 3.26
C GLY A 217 -31.89 -8.52 3.78
N ALA A 218 -30.86 -8.12 3.01
CA ALA A 218 -29.45 -8.32 3.35
C ALA A 218 -29.05 -7.63 4.67
N LEU A 219 -29.59 -6.44 4.95
CA LEU A 219 -29.40 -5.76 6.25
C LEU A 219 -29.98 -6.56 7.43
N LEU A 220 -31.16 -7.18 7.26
CA LEU A 220 -31.79 -8.00 8.30
C LEU A 220 -31.07 -9.34 8.49
N GLU A 221 -30.64 -9.96 7.39
CA GLU A 221 -29.88 -11.21 7.41
C GLU A 221 -28.52 -11.00 8.10
N LEU A 222 -27.81 -9.91 7.77
CA LEU A 222 -26.53 -9.58 8.42
C LEU A 222 -26.68 -9.18 9.90
N ASP A 223 -27.74 -8.47 10.30
CA ASP A 223 -27.97 -8.13 11.72
C ASP A 223 -28.12 -9.40 12.60
N GLU A 224 -28.92 -10.37 12.15
CA GLU A 224 -29.08 -11.64 12.86
C GLU A 224 -27.81 -12.52 12.76
N ALA A 225 -27.06 -12.46 11.65
CA ALA A 225 -25.77 -13.13 11.52
C ALA A 225 -24.74 -12.56 12.50
N VAL A 226 -24.53 -11.24 12.54
CA VAL A 226 -23.65 -10.54 13.49
C VAL A 226 -24.05 -10.85 14.94
N ARG A 227 -25.35 -10.85 15.23
CA ARG A 227 -25.85 -11.22 16.57
C ARG A 227 -25.52 -12.67 16.92
N THR A 228 -25.77 -13.62 16.02
CA THR A 228 -25.47 -15.03 16.23
C THR A 228 -23.97 -15.25 16.41
N SER A 229 -23.16 -14.70 15.52
CA SER A 229 -21.69 -14.69 15.59
C SER A 229 -21.15 -14.12 16.90
N SER A 230 -21.79 -13.09 17.48
CA SER A 230 -21.37 -12.54 18.78
C SER A 230 -21.59 -13.52 19.94
N LEU A 231 -22.69 -14.27 19.93
CA LEU A 231 -22.99 -15.30 20.92
C LEU A 231 -22.07 -16.52 20.75
N GLU A 232 -21.77 -16.90 19.50
CA GLU A 232 -20.84 -17.98 19.21
C GLU A 232 -19.41 -17.64 19.61
N LEU A 233 -18.95 -16.40 19.39
CA LEU A 233 -17.65 -15.92 19.87
C LEU A 233 -17.53 -16.00 21.39
N ASP A 234 -18.53 -15.54 22.13
CA ASP A 234 -18.50 -15.57 23.59
C ASP A 234 -18.50 -17.01 24.14
N PHE A 235 -19.22 -17.94 23.49
CA PHE A 235 -19.12 -19.37 23.80
C PHE A 235 -17.73 -19.93 23.45
N ALA A 236 -17.19 -19.59 22.27
CA ALA A 236 -15.90 -20.07 21.81
C ALA A 236 -14.74 -19.57 22.70
N ARG A 237 -14.77 -18.32 23.15
CA ARG A 237 -13.84 -17.79 24.16
C ARG A 237 -13.88 -18.59 25.46
N ALA A 238 -15.06 -18.95 25.94
CA ALA A 238 -15.20 -19.74 27.16
C ALA A 238 -14.70 -21.19 27.01
N GLN A 239 -14.83 -21.78 25.82
CA GLN A 239 -14.43 -23.16 25.52
C GLN A 239 -12.93 -23.30 25.15
N TYR A 240 -12.41 -22.38 24.34
CA TYR A 240 -11.09 -22.46 23.70
C TYR A 240 -10.08 -21.41 24.22
N GLY A 241 -10.52 -20.39 24.96
CA GLY A 241 -9.72 -19.22 25.33
C GLY A 241 -9.75 -18.12 24.26
N ASP A 242 -9.14 -16.97 24.55
CA ASP A 242 -9.18 -15.79 23.67
C ASP A 242 -8.26 -15.89 22.44
N GLU A 243 -7.08 -16.51 22.58
CA GLU A 243 -6.06 -16.56 21.51
C GLU A 243 -6.52 -17.37 20.27
N PRO A 244 -7.11 -18.58 20.40
CA PRO A 244 -7.55 -19.34 19.23
C PRO A 244 -8.68 -18.69 18.42
N VAL A 245 -9.38 -17.70 19.00
CA VAL A 245 -10.55 -17.03 18.41
C VAL A 245 -10.32 -15.53 18.14
N ALA A 246 -9.08 -15.05 18.26
CA ALA A 246 -8.75 -13.63 18.06
C ALA A 246 -9.15 -13.12 16.67
N GLY A 247 -8.85 -13.88 15.61
CA GLY A 247 -9.24 -13.53 14.23
C GLY A 247 -10.76 -13.47 14.02
N PHE A 248 -11.54 -14.27 14.76
CA PHE A 248 -13.01 -14.16 14.75
C PHE A 248 -13.45 -12.83 15.37
N ALA A 249 -12.85 -12.44 16.50
CA ALA A 249 -13.19 -11.20 17.17
C ALA A 249 -12.90 -9.96 16.31
N GLU A 250 -11.77 -9.97 15.59
CA GLU A 250 -11.42 -8.93 14.62
C GLU A 250 -12.39 -8.91 13.43
N ALA A 251 -12.70 -10.08 12.85
CA ALA A 251 -13.65 -10.21 11.75
C ALA A 251 -15.06 -9.71 12.13
N LEU A 252 -15.55 -10.08 13.31
CA LEU A 252 -16.84 -9.64 13.82
C LEU A 252 -16.89 -8.13 14.06
N ALA A 253 -15.83 -7.54 14.60
CA ALA A 253 -15.76 -6.09 14.83
C ALA A 253 -15.77 -5.30 13.50
N LEU A 254 -15.11 -5.83 12.45
CA LEU A 254 -15.14 -5.23 11.12
C LEU A 254 -16.54 -5.38 10.49
N SER A 255 -17.17 -6.56 10.56
CA SER A 255 -18.55 -6.77 10.06
C SER A 255 -19.58 -5.90 10.81
N GLN A 256 -19.40 -5.65 12.11
CA GLN A 256 -20.22 -4.67 12.86
C GLN A 256 -20.06 -3.24 12.34
N THR A 257 -18.84 -2.85 11.98
CA THR A 257 -18.54 -1.51 11.43
C THR A 257 -19.20 -1.33 10.06
N GLU A 258 -19.09 -2.32 9.18
CA GLU A 258 -19.72 -2.30 7.85
C GLU A 258 -21.26 -2.34 7.92
N LEU A 259 -21.83 -3.13 8.85
CA LEU A 259 -23.28 -3.12 9.14
C LEU A 259 -23.74 -1.73 9.60
N GLN A 260 -22.98 -1.05 10.45
CA GLN A 260 -23.30 0.31 10.89
C GLN A 260 -23.24 1.32 9.73
N GLN A 261 -22.24 1.24 8.85
CA GLN A 261 -22.14 2.06 7.63
C GLN A 261 -23.33 1.81 6.69
N ALA A 262 -23.71 0.54 6.48
CA ALA A 262 -24.84 0.16 5.65
C ALA A 262 -26.18 0.67 6.23
N PHE A 263 -26.35 0.67 7.56
CA PHE A 263 -27.49 1.34 8.22
C PHE A 263 -27.47 2.86 8.07
N THR A 264 -26.30 3.52 8.07
CA THR A 264 -26.21 4.97 7.81
C THR A 264 -26.65 5.32 6.38
N LEU A 265 -26.19 4.57 5.38
CA LEU A 265 -26.65 4.70 3.99
C LEU A 265 -28.16 4.44 3.87
N ARG A 266 -28.68 3.45 4.62
CA ARG A 266 -30.11 3.16 4.65
C ARG A 266 -30.92 4.30 5.26
N GLN A 267 -30.41 4.94 6.31
CA GLN A 267 -31.06 6.07 6.95
C GLN A 267 -31.14 7.30 6.03
N GLN A 268 -30.11 7.55 5.22
CA GLN A 268 -30.11 8.61 4.20
C GLN A 268 -31.20 8.32 3.14
N LEU A 269 -31.22 7.11 2.59
CA LEU A 269 -32.22 6.66 1.60
C LEU A 269 -33.69 6.73 2.06
N ASP A 270 -33.93 6.73 3.37
CA ASP A 270 -35.26 6.79 4.00
C ASP A 270 -35.60 8.19 4.56
N ASP A 271 -34.80 9.22 4.26
CA ASP A 271 -35.02 10.59 4.77
C ASP A 271 -36.10 11.39 3.99
N GLU A 272 -36.28 12.68 4.34
CA GLU A 272 -37.30 13.55 3.73
C GLU A 272 -36.88 14.16 2.37
N VAL A 273 -35.62 13.98 1.95
CA VAL A 273 -34.97 14.59 0.77
C VAL A 273 -34.60 13.52 -0.25
N PRO A 274 -35.54 13.08 -1.10
CA PRO A 274 -35.30 11.96 -2.02
C PRO A 274 -34.20 12.28 -3.05
N GLU A 275 -33.23 11.37 -3.16
CA GLU A 275 -32.15 11.43 -4.15
C GLU A 275 -32.65 11.18 -5.58
N ASP A 276 -31.83 11.52 -6.55
CA ASP A 276 -32.03 11.07 -7.92
C ASP A 276 -31.86 9.54 -8.05
N GLU A 277 -32.53 8.95 -9.05
CA GLU A 277 -32.53 7.50 -9.25
C GLU A 277 -31.11 6.88 -9.42
N PRO A 278 -30.19 7.45 -10.22
CA PRO A 278 -28.79 7.01 -10.26
C PRO A 278 -28.10 7.01 -8.88
N THR A 279 -28.17 8.11 -8.12
CA THR A 279 -27.55 8.20 -6.78
C THR A 279 -28.13 7.17 -5.82
N ARG A 280 -29.46 7.04 -5.79
CA ARG A 280 -30.16 6.03 -4.98
C ARG A 280 -29.71 4.61 -5.31
N ARG A 281 -29.56 4.28 -6.60
CA ARG A 281 -29.10 2.95 -7.04
C ARG A 281 -27.64 2.68 -6.64
N ARG A 282 -26.77 3.70 -6.71
CA ARG A 282 -25.38 3.62 -6.21
C ARG A 282 -25.33 3.33 -4.70
N MET A 283 -26.14 4.03 -3.90
CA MET A 283 -26.21 3.80 -2.44
C MET A 283 -26.78 2.42 -2.11
N LEU A 284 -27.80 1.94 -2.83
CA LEU A 284 -28.33 0.59 -2.68
C LEU A 284 -27.30 -0.49 -3.07
N ALA A 285 -26.52 -0.25 -4.13
CA ALA A 285 -25.43 -1.15 -4.52
C ALA A 285 -24.31 -1.17 -3.47
N GLU A 286 -24.00 -0.04 -2.85
CA GLU A 286 -23.01 0.05 -1.77
C GLU A 286 -23.47 -0.64 -0.48
N ILE A 287 -24.75 -0.51 -0.09
CA ILE A 287 -25.34 -1.31 1.00
C ILE A 287 -25.15 -2.80 0.70
N LEU A 288 -25.51 -3.25 -0.51
CA LEU A 288 -25.35 -4.66 -0.89
C LEU A 288 -23.89 -5.09 -0.82
N ARG A 289 -22.95 -4.29 -1.33
CA ARG A 289 -21.50 -4.56 -1.29
C ARG A 289 -20.99 -4.71 0.15
N LEU A 290 -21.34 -3.77 1.04
CA LEU A 290 -21.00 -3.82 2.46
C LEU A 290 -21.59 -5.07 3.12
N THR A 291 -22.88 -5.35 2.88
CA THR A 291 -23.52 -6.51 3.51
C THR A 291 -22.93 -7.84 3.04
N SER A 292 -22.64 -8.01 1.74
CA SER A 292 -22.03 -9.23 1.21
C SER A 292 -20.58 -9.42 1.69
N ALA A 293 -19.78 -8.35 1.75
CA ALA A 293 -18.41 -8.44 2.26
C ALA A 293 -18.37 -8.82 3.75
N ALA A 294 -19.32 -8.33 4.54
CA ALA A 294 -19.47 -8.67 5.95
C ALA A 294 -19.98 -10.11 6.15
N ASP A 295 -20.92 -10.56 5.32
CA ASP A 295 -21.50 -11.91 5.32
C ASP A 295 -20.45 -12.98 4.94
N GLU A 296 -19.77 -12.81 3.80
CA GLU A 296 -18.67 -13.69 3.35
C GLU A 296 -17.56 -13.81 4.42
N ARG A 297 -17.29 -12.72 5.15
CA ARG A 297 -16.30 -12.72 6.24
C ARG A 297 -16.76 -13.55 7.44
N LEU A 298 -18.03 -13.50 7.82
CA LEU A 298 -18.59 -14.29 8.92
C LEU A 298 -18.70 -15.77 8.54
N ASP A 299 -19.09 -16.07 7.30
CA ASP A 299 -19.14 -17.44 6.77
C ASP A 299 -17.75 -18.10 6.78
N ALA A 300 -16.70 -17.37 6.38
CA ALA A 300 -15.31 -17.84 6.45
C ALA A 300 -14.87 -18.18 7.89
N GLN A 301 -15.47 -17.57 8.91
CA GLN A 301 -15.19 -17.91 10.31
C GLN A 301 -15.89 -19.19 10.79
N ALA A 302 -17.03 -19.57 10.19
CA ALA A 302 -17.69 -20.83 10.54
C ALA A 302 -16.79 -22.04 10.22
N GLU A 303 -16.06 -21.99 9.11
CA GLU A 303 -15.03 -23.00 8.77
C GLU A 303 -13.90 -23.02 9.81
N ALA A 304 -13.45 -21.86 10.30
CA ALA A 304 -12.43 -21.78 11.34
C ALA A 304 -12.90 -22.40 12.68
N PHE A 305 -14.17 -22.25 13.05
CA PHE A 305 -14.74 -22.94 14.21
C PHE A 305 -14.82 -24.46 14.03
N ASP A 306 -15.15 -24.95 12.82
CA ASP A 306 -15.13 -26.38 12.55
C ASP A 306 -13.71 -26.97 12.62
N GLN A 307 -12.69 -26.21 12.19
CA GLN A 307 -11.29 -26.58 12.40
C GLN A 307 -10.93 -26.65 13.90
N LEU A 308 -11.39 -25.71 14.74
CA LEU A 308 -11.18 -25.77 16.20
C LEU A 308 -11.88 -26.99 16.84
N ARG A 309 -13.09 -27.35 16.40
CA ARG A 309 -13.80 -28.57 16.84
C ARG A 309 -13.06 -29.84 16.44
N ASP A 310 -12.47 -29.87 15.26
CA ASP A 310 -11.65 -31.00 14.80
C ASP A 310 -10.30 -31.11 15.52
N LEU A 311 -9.69 -29.99 15.89
CA LEU A 311 -8.52 -29.95 16.77
C LEU A 311 -8.87 -30.44 18.19
N GLU A 312 -9.99 -29.99 18.77
CA GLU A 312 -10.49 -30.47 20.07
C GLU A 312 -10.72 -32.00 20.05
N ARG A 313 -11.32 -32.52 18.97
CA ARG A 313 -11.55 -33.95 18.74
C ARG A 313 -10.26 -34.76 18.58
N THR A 314 -9.18 -34.13 18.10
CA THR A 314 -7.89 -34.79 17.81
C THR A 314 -6.74 -34.40 18.77
N ALA A 315 -7.06 -33.60 19.80
CA ALA A 315 -6.10 -33.08 20.77
C ALA A 315 -5.24 -34.17 21.47
N PRO A 316 -5.77 -35.34 21.87
CA PRO A 316 -4.95 -36.43 22.41
C PRO A 316 -3.89 -36.94 21.42
N GLN A 317 -4.26 -37.10 20.15
CA GLN A 317 -3.36 -37.57 19.10
C GLN A 317 -2.32 -36.50 18.71
N ALA A 318 -2.68 -35.22 18.79
CA ALA A 318 -1.74 -34.11 18.65
C ALA A 318 -0.70 -34.11 19.77
N LEU A 319 -1.12 -34.28 21.02
CA LEU A 319 -0.23 -34.36 22.18
C LEU A 319 0.75 -35.55 22.10
N ASP A 320 0.25 -36.74 21.71
CA ASP A 320 1.06 -37.95 21.50
C ASP A 320 2.11 -37.77 20.40
N ARG A 321 1.80 -36.96 19.37
CA ARG A 321 2.73 -36.59 18.28
C ARG A 321 3.75 -35.53 18.71
N LEU A 322 3.34 -34.51 19.45
CA LEU A 322 4.20 -33.37 19.83
C LEU A 322 5.25 -33.73 20.87
N THR A 323 4.87 -34.50 21.88
CA THR A 323 5.75 -34.90 22.99
C THR A 323 7.10 -35.46 22.50
N PRO A 324 7.18 -36.44 21.58
CA PRO A 324 8.45 -36.93 21.04
C PRO A 324 9.16 -35.93 20.10
N GLN A 325 8.44 -35.03 19.42
CA GLN A 325 9.05 -34.01 18.55
C GLN A 325 9.82 -32.95 19.35
N VAL A 326 9.21 -32.44 20.44
CA VAL A 326 9.88 -31.53 21.40
C VAL A 326 11.15 -32.19 21.94
N ALA A 327 11.04 -33.44 22.43
CA ALA A 327 12.19 -34.17 22.97
C ALA A 327 13.31 -34.40 21.93
N ALA A 328 12.96 -34.70 20.67
CA ALA A 328 13.94 -34.89 19.60
C ALA A 328 14.68 -33.58 19.25
N LEU A 329 13.99 -32.45 19.20
CA LEU A 329 14.62 -31.13 18.96
C LEU A 329 15.48 -30.70 20.15
N GLN A 330 15.04 -30.94 21.38
CA GLN A 330 15.85 -30.71 22.59
C GLN A 330 17.15 -31.53 22.58
N GLN A 331 17.12 -32.77 22.08
CA GLN A 331 18.32 -33.62 21.91
C GLN A 331 19.25 -33.15 20.77
N ARG A 332 18.74 -32.38 19.80
CA ARG A 332 19.55 -31.75 18.73
C ARG A 332 20.27 -30.49 19.20
N LEU A 333 19.71 -29.73 20.15
CA LEU A 333 20.28 -28.44 20.59
C LEU A 333 21.80 -28.48 20.89
N PRO A 334 22.35 -29.44 21.67
CA PRO A 334 23.79 -29.47 21.95
C PRO A 334 24.66 -29.76 20.72
N GLN A 335 24.12 -30.49 19.74
CA GLN A 335 24.83 -30.85 18.51
C GLN A 335 24.94 -29.63 17.58
N GLU A 336 23.88 -28.85 17.45
CA GLU A 336 23.90 -27.62 16.64
C GLU A 336 24.63 -26.47 17.37
N GLU A 337 24.63 -26.45 18.71
CA GLU A 337 25.47 -25.56 19.52
C GLU A 337 26.96 -25.82 19.26
N GLN A 338 27.38 -27.09 19.27
CA GLN A 338 28.74 -27.49 18.90
C GLN A 338 29.05 -27.12 17.43
N ARG A 339 28.17 -27.46 16.48
CA ARG A 339 28.34 -27.10 15.06
C ARG A 339 28.57 -25.59 14.88
N LEU A 340 27.77 -24.76 15.56
CA LEU A 340 27.89 -23.30 15.46
C LEU A 340 29.19 -22.78 16.09
N ALA A 341 29.70 -23.43 17.14
CA ALA A 341 31.04 -23.13 17.67
C ALA A 341 32.15 -23.50 16.66
N GLU A 342 32.09 -24.70 16.07
CA GLU A 342 33.03 -25.16 15.01
C GLU A 342 32.98 -24.31 13.73
N LEU A 343 31.86 -23.62 13.46
CA LEU A 343 31.77 -22.62 12.40
C LEU A 343 32.44 -21.31 12.80
N ARG A 344 32.25 -20.82 14.03
CA ARG A 344 32.89 -19.60 14.56
C ARG A 344 34.42 -19.69 14.63
N GLU A 345 34.96 -20.90 14.78
CA GLU A 345 36.41 -21.14 14.70
C GLU A 345 36.96 -21.07 13.26
N ARG A 346 36.12 -21.24 12.24
CA ARG A 346 36.53 -21.37 10.82
C ARG A 346 36.13 -20.19 9.94
N TYR A 347 35.10 -19.44 10.30
CA TYR A 347 34.49 -18.40 9.46
C TYR A 347 34.25 -17.11 10.25
N ALA A 348 34.34 -15.97 9.56
CA ALA A 348 34.09 -14.66 10.16
C ALA A 348 32.63 -14.48 10.61
N ASP A 349 32.40 -13.69 11.67
CA ASP A 349 31.06 -13.43 12.24
C ASP A 349 30.04 -12.93 11.20
N SER A 350 30.48 -12.15 10.21
CA SER A 350 29.62 -11.65 9.12
C SER A 350 29.02 -12.76 8.25
N ALA A 351 29.73 -13.90 8.09
CA ALA A 351 29.22 -15.07 7.38
C ALA A 351 28.22 -15.87 8.24
N LEU A 352 28.27 -15.73 9.56
CA LEU A 352 27.46 -16.48 10.53
C LEU A 352 26.28 -15.68 11.10
N ALA A 353 26.25 -14.36 10.88
CA ALA A 353 25.20 -13.45 11.34
C ALA A 353 23.76 -13.95 11.11
N PRO A 354 23.39 -14.57 9.97
CA PRO A 354 22.02 -15.06 9.74
C PRO A 354 21.57 -16.20 10.66
N VAL A 355 22.49 -16.86 11.38
CA VAL A 355 22.16 -17.99 12.27
C VAL A 355 22.73 -17.84 13.69
N ALA A 356 23.36 -16.71 14.00
CA ALA A 356 24.16 -16.51 15.22
C ALA A 356 23.37 -16.79 16.52
N ASP A 357 22.08 -16.41 16.53
CA ASP A 357 21.17 -16.55 17.66
C ASP A 357 20.24 -17.77 17.57
N ASN A 358 20.31 -18.57 16.49
CA ASN A 358 19.32 -19.64 16.22
C ASN A 358 19.23 -20.66 17.33
N VAL A 359 20.36 -21.04 17.94
CA VAL A 359 20.40 -21.99 19.07
C VAL A 359 19.73 -21.41 20.32
N VAL A 360 19.95 -20.12 20.60
CA VAL A 360 19.36 -19.42 21.76
C VAL A 360 17.85 -19.30 21.58
N GLN A 361 17.42 -18.85 20.40
CA GLN A 361 16.02 -18.72 20.05
C GLN A 361 15.28 -20.06 20.01
N ALA A 362 15.89 -21.11 19.45
CA ALA A 362 15.29 -22.45 19.43
C ALA A 362 15.18 -23.03 20.85
N ARG A 363 16.15 -22.78 21.73
CA ARG A 363 16.06 -23.22 23.14
C ARG A 363 14.87 -22.58 23.86
N ALA A 364 14.74 -21.26 23.80
CA ALA A 364 13.63 -20.56 24.44
C ALA A 364 12.26 -21.02 23.91
N ARG A 365 12.14 -21.21 22.58
CA ARG A 365 10.92 -21.76 21.96
C ARG A 365 10.61 -23.20 22.38
N LEU A 366 11.62 -24.06 22.51
CA LEU A 366 11.45 -25.46 22.95
C LEU A 366 11.16 -25.59 24.44
N GLU A 367 11.60 -24.65 25.27
CA GLU A 367 11.22 -24.55 26.68
C GLU A 367 9.74 -24.12 26.81
N ALA A 368 9.30 -23.13 26.02
CA ALA A 368 7.89 -22.75 25.93
C ALA A 368 7.00 -23.90 25.40
N ALA A 369 7.39 -24.52 24.28
CA ALA A 369 6.65 -25.66 23.70
C ALA A 369 6.50 -26.84 24.69
N ALA A 370 7.50 -27.08 25.54
CA ALA A 370 7.42 -28.10 26.57
C ALA A 370 6.41 -27.73 27.68
N ALA A 371 6.35 -26.46 28.08
CA ALA A 371 5.36 -25.98 29.06
C ALA A 371 3.92 -26.10 28.51
N GLU A 372 3.69 -25.66 27.27
CA GLU A 372 2.39 -25.77 26.59
C GLU A 372 1.94 -27.24 26.42
N VAL A 373 2.88 -28.16 26.16
CA VAL A 373 2.60 -29.60 26.11
C VAL A 373 2.16 -30.17 27.48
N GLU A 374 2.69 -29.65 28.59
CA GLU A 374 2.21 -30.02 29.93
C GLU A 374 0.85 -29.38 30.25
N GLU A 375 0.61 -28.14 29.83
CA GLU A 375 -0.66 -27.41 30.02
C GLU A 375 -1.81 -28.06 29.25
N ALA A 376 -1.61 -28.34 27.96
CA ALA A 376 -2.53 -29.12 27.13
C ALA A 376 -2.84 -30.50 27.74
N ARG A 377 -1.83 -31.17 28.31
CA ARG A 377 -2.01 -32.44 29.02
C ARG A 377 -2.84 -32.28 30.29
N GLY A 378 -2.64 -31.19 31.03
CA GLY A 378 -3.46 -30.82 32.19
C GLY A 378 -4.93 -30.63 31.82
N HIS A 379 -5.23 -29.85 30.78
CA HIS A 379 -6.59 -29.64 30.28
C HIS A 379 -7.25 -30.94 29.81
N LEU A 380 -6.53 -31.80 29.08
CA LEU A 380 -7.05 -33.12 28.67
C LEU A 380 -7.34 -34.04 29.87
N GLN A 381 -6.48 -34.05 30.90
CA GLN A 381 -6.73 -34.80 32.14
C GLN A 381 -7.88 -34.21 32.98
N GLY A 382 -8.10 -32.89 32.91
CA GLY A 382 -9.23 -32.20 33.52
C GLY A 382 -10.57 -32.41 32.79
N GLY A 383 -10.57 -33.04 31.60
CA GLY A 383 -11.76 -33.21 30.78
C GLY A 383 -12.18 -31.95 30.02
N GLN A 384 -11.24 -31.05 29.74
CA GLN A 384 -11.44 -29.75 29.09
C GLN A 384 -10.69 -29.69 27.74
N PRO A 385 -11.01 -30.56 26.74
CA PRO A 385 -10.20 -30.69 25.53
C PRO A 385 -10.18 -29.40 24.67
N GLY A 386 -11.24 -28.58 24.68
CA GLY A 386 -11.24 -27.28 24.02
C GLY A 386 -10.13 -26.34 24.53
N GLN A 387 -9.90 -26.29 25.84
CA GLN A 387 -8.84 -25.46 26.43
C GLN A 387 -7.43 -25.95 26.08
N ALA A 388 -7.27 -27.23 25.71
CA ALA A 388 -5.99 -27.75 25.22
C ALA A 388 -5.65 -27.28 23.79
N VAL A 389 -6.62 -26.79 23.00
CA VAL A 389 -6.41 -26.47 21.58
C VAL A 389 -5.42 -25.32 21.39
N GLY A 390 -5.51 -24.26 22.21
CA GLY A 390 -4.55 -23.14 22.16
C GLY A 390 -3.12 -23.59 22.41
N SER A 391 -2.86 -24.20 23.58
CA SER A 391 -1.54 -24.72 23.94
C SER A 391 -0.98 -25.72 22.92
N LEU A 392 -1.81 -26.59 22.34
CA LEU A 392 -1.36 -27.51 21.28
C LEU A 392 -0.90 -26.78 20.01
N ARG A 393 -1.60 -25.72 19.59
CA ARG A 393 -1.19 -24.88 18.44
C ARG A 393 0.09 -24.11 18.73
N VAL A 394 0.19 -23.46 19.91
CA VAL A 394 1.40 -22.73 20.33
C VAL A 394 2.61 -23.68 20.39
N ALA A 395 2.42 -24.90 20.91
CA ALA A 395 3.46 -25.93 20.89
C ALA A 395 3.85 -26.39 19.47
N GLU A 396 2.88 -26.56 18.56
CA GLU A 396 3.12 -26.90 17.14
C GLU A 396 3.96 -25.85 16.43
N ASP A 397 3.57 -24.59 16.53
CA ASP A 397 4.27 -23.47 15.90
C ASP A 397 5.69 -23.30 16.50
N ALA A 398 5.82 -23.41 17.82
CA ALA A 398 7.12 -23.33 18.48
C ALA A 398 8.06 -24.50 18.08
N VAL A 399 7.53 -25.72 17.91
CA VAL A 399 8.27 -26.88 17.40
C VAL A 399 8.71 -26.66 15.94
N ALA A 400 7.81 -26.20 15.06
CA ALA A 400 8.11 -25.96 13.65
C ALA A 400 9.14 -24.84 13.45
N GLN A 401 9.01 -23.73 14.18
CA GLN A 401 9.97 -22.63 14.16
C GLN A 401 11.33 -23.08 14.70
N SER A 402 11.37 -23.85 15.79
CA SER A 402 12.62 -24.37 16.37
C SER A 402 13.33 -25.32 15.41
N GLY A 403 12.61 -26.22 14.73
CA GLY A 403 13.17 -27.05 13.66
C GLY A 403 13.81 -26.20 12.56
N THR A 404 13.08 -25.20 12.06
CA THR A 404 13.54 -24.29 10.99
C THR A 404 14.83 -23.54 11.35
N LEU A 405 14.95 -23.08 12.60
CA LEU A 405 16.15 -22.41 13.12
C LEU A 405 17.37 -23.34 13.16
N LEU A 406 17.20 -24.54 13.71
CA LEU A 406 18.27 -25.54 13.81
C LEU A 406 18.71 -26.02 12.41
N ASP A 407 17.76 -26.28 11.52
CA ASP A 407 18.02 -26.64 10.14
C ASP A 407 18.69 -25.50 9.34
N GLY A 408 18.50 -24.24 9.77
CA GLY A 408 19.24 -23.08 9.24
C GLY A 408 20.75 -23.16 9.48
N ILE A 409 21.17 -23.63 10.65
CA ILE A 409 22.59 -23.79 11.01
C ILE A 409 23.21 -24.90 10.13
N GLY A 410 22.51 -26.02 9.97
CA GLY A 410 22.95 -27.12 9.10
C GLY A 410 23.05 -26.73 7.62
N ARG A 411 22.09 -25.94 7.12
CA ARG A 411 22.13 -25.40 5.74
C ARG A 411 23.30 -24.45 5.53
N LEU A 412 23.49 -23.47 6.42
CA LEU A 412 24.61 -22.53 6.32
C LEU A 412 25.96 -23.26 6.38
N ALA A 413 26.12 -24.25 7.25
CA ALA A 413 27.32 -25.07 7.31
C ALA A 413 27.62 -25.73 5.94
N ALA A 414 26.62 -26.36 5.32
CA ALA A 414 26.78 -27.01 4.03
C ALA A 414 27.09 -26.03 2.89
N ASP A 415 26.51 -24.83 2.91
CA ASP A 415 26.80 -23.78 1.92
C ASP A 415 28.21 -23.19 2.11
N LEU A 416 28.68 -23.01 3.35
CA LEU A 416 30.04 -22.53 3.66
C LEU A 416 31.12 -23.58 3.35
N ASP A 417 30.85 -24.87 3.59
CA ASP A 417 31.75 -25.97 3.22
C ASP A 417 31.78 -26.16 1.67
N ALA A 418 30.69 -25.85 0.96
CA ALA A 418 30.62 -25.93 -0.50
C ALA A 418 31.16 -24.68 -1.24
N ALA A 419 31.23 -23.53 -0.57
CA ALA A 419 31.62 -22.25 -1.18
C ALA A 419 32.98 -22.28 -1.90
N PRO A 420 34.06 -22.90 -1.37
CA PRO A 420 35.35 -22.95 -2.07
C PRO A 420 35.29 -23.69 -3.41
N ALA A 421 34.53 -24.78 -3.48
CA ALA A 421 34.36 -25.55 -4.71
C ALA A 421 33.52 -24.79 -5.76
N ARG A 422 32.47 -24.09 -5.30
CA ARG A 422 31.65 -23.21 -6.17
C ARG A 422 32.48 -22.05 -6.73
N LEU A 423 33.30 -21.39 -5.89
CA LEU A 423 34.24 -20.34 -6.30
C LEU A 423 35.26 -20.84 -7.33
N ALA A 424 35.84 -22.02 -7.11
CA ALA A 424 36.79 -22.61 -8.06
C ALA A 424 36.14 -22.94 -9.42
N ALA A 425 34.89 -23.42 -9.42
CA ALA A 425 34.15 -23.71 -10.65
C ALA A 425 33.81 -22.42 -11.45
N VAL A 426 33.21 -21.42 -10.80
CA VAL A 426 32.89 -20.12 -11.43
C VAL A 426 34.14 -19.43 -11.95
N ARG A 427 35.27 -19.55 -11.22
CA ARG A 427 36.56 -19.06 -11.69
C ARG A 427 37.03 -19.79 -12.96
N ALA A 428 36.99 -21.12 -12.99
CA ALA A 428 37.42 -21.90 -14.14
C ALA A 428 36.57 -21.63 -15.40
N GLU A 429 35.25 -21.47 -15.22
CA GLU A 429 34.32 -21.03 -16.27
C GLU A 429 34.69 -19.63 -16.78
N THR A 430 34.91 -18.67 -15.88
CA THR A 430 35.36 -17.31 -16.24
C THR A 430 36.72 -17.32 -16.97
N GLU A 431 37.68 -18.16 -16.55
CA GLU A 431 38.98 -18.31 -17.23
C GLU A 431 38.82 -18.92 -18.64
N GLN A 432 37.86 -19.83 -18.84
CA GLN A 432 37.54 -20.43 -20.14
C GLN A 432 36.88 -19.42 -21.09
N ASP A 433 35.81 -18.74 -20.64
CA ASP A 433 35.08 -17.74 -21.44
C ASP A 433 36.00 -16.61 -21.89
N LEU A 434 36.91 -16.18 -21.01
CA LEU A 434 37.93 -15.18 -21.28
C LEU A 434 38.94 -15.65 -22.34
N ALA A 435 39.34 -16.92 -22.32
CA ALA A 435 40.20 -17.51 -23.33
C ALA A 435 39.49 -17.63 -24.69
N GLU A 436 38.20 -17.98 -24.71
CA GLU A 436 37.39 -18.00 -25.92
C GLU A 436 37.22 -16.58 -26.51
N ALA A 437 36.82 -15.60 -25.70
CA ALA A 437 36.68 -14.21 -26.11
C ALA A 437 37.99 -13.64 -26.66
N ARG A 438 39.12 -13.95 -26.03
CA ARG A 438 40.46 -13.60 -26.51
C ARG A 438 40.77 -14.23 -27.88
N SER A 439 40.37 -15.48 -28.10
CA SER A 439 40.56 -16.14 -29.39
C SER A 439 39.79 -15.41 -30.51
N LEU A 440 38.55 -14.99 -30.25
CA LEU A 440 37.70 -14.25 -31.19
C LEU A 440 38.30 -12.88 -31.55
N VAL A 441 38.83 -12.15 -30.55
CA VAL A 441 39.55 -10.87 -30.75
C VAL A 441 40.80 -11.06 -31.62
N THR A 442 41.57 -12.14 -31.42
CA THR A 442 42.78 -12.39 -32.23
C THR A 442 42.49 -12.95 -33.63
N GLY A 443 41.39 -13.67 -33.81
CA GLY A 443 40.99 -14.27 -35.09
C GLY A 443 40.31 -13.30 -36.07
N THR A 444 39.81 -12.15 -35.59
CA THR A 444 39.01 -11.20 -36.38
C THR A 444 39.76 -9.88 -36.58
N PRO A 445 40.28 -9.57 -37.79
CA PRO A 445 40.92 -8.29 -38.05
C PRO A 445 39.95 -7.12 -37.87
N GLY A 446 40.21 -6.27 -36.86
CA GLY A 446 39.52 -4.98 -36.68
C GLY A 446 38.61 -4.85 -35.45
N ASP A 447 38.54 -5.84 -34.54
CA ASP A 447 37.70 -5.85 -33.32
C ASP A 447 36.31 -5.18 -33.50
N PRO A 448 35.46 -5.68 -34.43
CA PRO A 448 34.20 -5.04 -34.80
C PRO A 448 33.15 -5.01 -33.67
N ALA A 449 33.40 -5.71 -32.55
CA ALA A 449 32.52 -5.77 -31.39
C ALA A 449 33.08 -5.03 -30.16
N GLY A 450 34.29 -4.45 -30.23
CA GLY A 450 34.90 -3.71 -29.12
C GLY A 450 35.24 -4.57 -27.90
N LEU A 451 35.56 -5.85 -28.11
CA LEU A 451 35.74 -6.84 -27.05
C LEU A 451 37.10 -6.75 -26.36
N ALA A 452 38.14 -6.27 -27.04
CA ALA A 452 39.49 -6.20 -26.48
C ALA A 452 39.60 -5.45 -25.13
N PRO A 453 39.02 -4.25 -24.93
CA PRO A 453 39.06 -3.56 -23.63
C PRO A 453 38.22 -4.24 -22.54
N LEU A 454 37.15 -4.95 -22.91
CA LEU A 454 36.29 -5.68 -21.97
C LEU A 454 37.00 -6.94 -21.44
N VAL A 455 37.64 -7.71 -22.34
CA VAL A 455 38.52 -8.84 -22.01
C VAL A 455 39.61 -8.39 -21.04
N ALA A 456 40.37 -7.34 -21.38
CA ALA A 456 41.46 -6.82 -20.53
C ALA A 456 40.99 -6.41 -19.11
N ARG A 457 39.79 -5.81 -19.01
CA ARG A 457 39.18 -5.46 -17.72
C ARG A 457 38.79 -6.69 -16.90
N ALA A 458 38.27 -7.73 -17.55
CA ALA A 458 37.94 -9.01 -16.93
C ALA A 458 39.20 -9.76 -16.46
N GLU A 459 40.28 -9.84 -17.26
CA GLU A 459 41.55 -10.47 -16.82
C GLU A 459 42.08 -9.79 -15.55
N THR A 460 42.00 -8.44 -15.50
CA THR A 460 42.48 -7.63 -14.36
C THR A 460 41.64 -7.86 -13.09
N ALA A 461 40.31 -7.91 -13.21
CA ALA A 461 39.42 -8.17 -12.08
C ALA A 461 39.63 -9.58 -11.50
N LEU A 462 39.83 -10.57 -12.37
CA LEU A 462 40.06 -11.97 -11.98
C LEU A 462 41.40 -12.16 -11.26
N ALA A 463 42.46 -11.47 -11.72
CA ALA A 463 43.76 -11.46 -11.06
C ALA A 463 43.73 -10.80 -9.67
N ALA A 464 42.94 -9.73 -9.50
CA ALA A 464 42.72 -9.10 -8.20
C ALA A 464 42.02 -10.06 -7.22
N ALA A 465 40.90 -10.68 -7.63
CA ALA A 465 40.17 -11.64 -6.82
C ALA A 465 41.02 -12.86 -6.40
N ALA A 466 41.89 -13.36 -7.29
CA ALA A 466 42.82 -14.44 -6.98
C ALA A 466 43.88 -14.06 -5.92
N THR A 467 44.23 -12.77 -5.83
CA THR A 467 45.17 -12.24 -4.83
C THR A 467 44.51 -12.10 -3.46
N GLU A 468 43.26 -11.63 -3.40
CA GLU A 468 42.51 -11.54 -2.13
C GLU A 468 42.24 -12.92 -1.52
N LEU A 469 41.86 -13.91 -2.33
CA LEU A 469 41.64 -15.30 -1.89
C LEU A 469 42.89 -16.02 -1.38
N THR A 470 44.10 -15.52 -1.71
CA THR A 470 45.38 -16.11 -1.24
C THR A 470 46.05 -15.29 -0.13
N GLY A 471 45.55 -14.08 0.17
CA GLY A 471 46.04 -13.20 1.22
C GLY A 471 45.28 -13.30 2.55
N GLY A 472 44.22 -14.11 2.64
CA GLY A 472 43.36 -14.23 3.82
C GLY A 472 43.88 -15.11 4.96
N ASP A 473 44.94 -15.90 4.74
CA ASP A 473 45.56 -16.81 5.72
C ASP A 473 46.74 -16.13 6.47
N SER A 474 46.55 -14.93 7.05
CA SER A 474 47.62 -14.16 7.73
C SER A 474 47.20 -13.55 9.06
#